data_AF-A0A7G2IUL5-F1
#
_entry.id   AF-A0A7G2IUL5-F1
#
_cell.length_a   1.000
_cell.length_b   1.000
_cell.length_c   1.000
_cell.angle_alpha   90.00
_cell.angle_beta   90.00
_cell.angle_gamma   90.00
#
_symmetry.space_group_name_H-M   'P 1'
#
loop_
_entity.id
_entity.type
_entity.pdbx_description
1 polymer ?
#
loop_
_entity_poly.entity_id
_entity_poly.type
_entity_poly.pdbx_seq_one_letter_code
_entity_poly.pdbx_strand_id
1 'polypeptide(L)'
;MQGQPLLLSPQVPGDKIVSQAVIRHMLQKAIDRKSFELMAQPIVSTMLVVQPIVSTTGLTRYHEILIRIKMVDGKLIFPDTILPVAREAGLLPALDITVIEQTFRFIQSRQKSDPNSHFSINLTPDSLNKIDFLDNVFTLFRKYSIAPKRIIFEVIESDIIDNANVTDVLRALRKAGSKIAIDDFGSGASSYSRLRTLDADILKN
;
A
#
# COMPACT_ATOMS: atom_id res chain seq x y z
N MET A 1 -0.45 41.20 -9.49
CA MET A 1 -1.63 40.32 -9.31
C MET A 1 -1.20 38.91 -9.69
N GLN A 2 -1.67 37.89 -8.96
CA GLN A 2 -1.12 36.53 -9.01
C GLN A 2 -1.61 35.76 -10.24
N GLY A 3 -0.72 35.01 -10.89
CA GLY A 3 -1.09 33.98 -11.86
C GLY A 3 -1.19 32.61 -11.16
N GLN A 4 -2.28 31.89 -11.38
CA GLN A 4 -2.43 30.50 -10.93
C GLN A 4 -1.63 29.57 -11.85
N PRO A 5 -0.90 28.56 -11.32
CA PRO A 5 -0.38 27.47 -12.13
C PRO A 5 -1.52 26.53 -12.53
N LEU A 6 -1.69 26.29 -13.83
CA LEU A 6 -2.55 25.21 -14.32
C LEU A 6 -1.92 23.85 -13.95
N LEU A 7 -2.61 23.06 -13.13
CA LEU A 7 -2.42 21.60 -13.09
C LEU A 7 -3.03 20.97 -14.35
N LEU A 8 -2.30 21.06 -15.47
CA LEU A 8 -2.56 20.23 -16.64
C LEU A 8 -1.90 18.87 -16.44
N SER A 9 -2.62 17.95 -15.79
CA SER A 9 -2.34 16.52 -15.95
C SER A 9 -2.36 16.19 -17.45
N PRO A 10 -1.40 15.42 -17.99
CA PRO A 10 -1.40 15.06 -19.39
C PRO A 10 -2.64 14.21 -19.70
N GLN A 11 -3.58 14.77 -20.46
CA GLN A 11 -4.71 14.02 -21.00
C GLN A 11 -4.16 13.00 -22.01
N VAL A 12 -4.01 11.75 -21.58
CA VAL A 12 -3.68 10.63 -22.47
C VAL A 12 -4.89 10.35 -23.36
N PRO A 13 -4.83 10.57 -24.69
CA PRO A 13 -6.00 10.41 -25.53
C PRO A 13 -6.27 8.92 -25.82
N GLY A 14 -7.51 8.47 -25.63
CA GLY A 14 -7.99 7.23 -26.23
C GLY A 14 -7.91 5.95 -25.39
N ASP A 15 -7.94 6.03 -24.06
CA ASP A 15 -8.24 4.84 -23.26
C ASP A 15 -9.74 4.51 -23.28
N LYS A 16 -10.07 3.27 -23.66
CA LYS A 16 -11.36 2.67 -23.32
C LYS A 16 -11.44 2.62 -21.80
N ILE A 17 -12.24 3.49 -21.20
CA ILE A 17 -12.50 3.50 -19.76
C ILE A 17 -12.95 2.10 -19.34
N VAL A 18 -12.10 1.38 -18.61
CA VAL A 18 -12.43 0.07 -18.06
C VAL A 18 -13.52 0.30 -17.03
N SER A 19 -14.70 -0.28 -17.24
CA SER A 19 -15.85 0.02 -16.38
C SER A 19 -15.60 -0.44 -14.94
N GLN A 20 -16.13 0.31 -13.97
CA GLN A 20 -16.00 -0.02 -12.54
C GLN A 20 -16.44 -1.46 -12.23
N ALA A 21 -17.46 -1.96 -12.92
CA ALA A 21 -17.93 -3.35 -12.79
C ALA A 21 -16.85 -4.39 -13.16
N VAL A 22 -16.03 -4.11 -14.19
CA VAL A 22 -14.90 -4.98 -14.59
C VAL A 22 -13.79 -4.91 -13.54
N ILE A 23 -13.43 -3.72 -13.06
CA ILE A 23 -12.41 -3.53 -12.02
C ILE A 23 -12.82 -4.25 -10.72
N ARG A 24 -14.08 -4.07 -10.28
CA ARG A 24 -14.65 -4.77 -9.11
C ARG A 24 -14.61 -6.28 -9.25
N HIS A 25 -14.98 -6.82 -10.42
CA HIS A 25 -14.91 -8.26 -10.67
C HIS A 25 -13.47 -8.80 -10.64
N MET A 26 -12.51 -8.06 -11.21
CA MET A 26 -11.09 -8.43 -11.18
C MET A 26 -10.54 -8.44 -9.75
N LEU A 27 -10.86 -7.42 -8.94
CA LEU A 27 -10.47 -7.35 -7.53
C LEU A 27 -11.04 -8.52 -6.71
N GLN A 28 -12.34 -8.76 -6.79
CA GLN A 28 -13.00 -9.85 -6.06
C GLN A 28 -12.36 -11.21 -6.41
N LYS A 29 -12.21 -11.50 -7.71
CA LYS A 29 -11.61 -12.74 -8.19
C LYS A 29 -10.16 -12.93 -7.71
N ALA A 30 -9.40 -11.85 -7.56
CA ALA A 30 -8.02 -11.90 -7.08
C ALA A 30 -7.93 -12.16 -5.57
N ILE A 31 -8.81 -11.51 -4.79
CA ILE A 31 -8.99 -11.73 -3.35
C ILE A 31 -9.38 -13.20 -3.10
N ASP A 32 -10.46 -13.67 -3.74
CA ASP A 32 -10.99 -15.03 -3.58
C ASP A 32 -9.95 -16.12 -3.87
N ARG A 33 -9.11 -15.90 -4.89
CA ARG A 33 -8.09 -16.86 -5.33
C ARG A 33 -6.73 -16.68 -4.66
N LYS A 34 -6.54 -15.64 -3.83
CA LYS A 34 -5.24 -15.20 -3.30
C LYS A 34 -4.17 -15.11 -4.40
N SER A 35 -4.57 -14.70 -5.61
CA SER A 35 -3.76 -14.83 -6.83
C SER A 35 -3.26 -13.47 -7.34
N PHE A 36 -2.35 -12.86 -6.58
CA PHE A 36 -1.58 -11.71 -7.05
C PHE A 36 -0.20 -12.21 -7.50
N GLU A 37 0.15 -11.92 -8.75
CA GLU A 37 1.47 -12.26 -9.28
C GLU A 37 2.44 -11.09 -9.10
N LEU A 38 3.58 -11.36 -8.45
CA LEU A 38 4.71 -10.43 -8.33
C LEU A 38 5.64 -10.65 -9.54
N MET A 39 5.16 -10.27 -10.73
CA MET A 39 5.74 -10.70 -12.01
C MET A 39 5.69 -9.62 -13.10
N ALA A 40 6.75 -9.56 -13.91
CA ALA A 40 6.78 -8.81 -15.16
C ALA A 40 6.14 -9.59 -16.32
N GLN A 41 4.80 -9.71 -16.29
CA GLN A 41 3.90 -10.23 -17.35
C GLN A 41 4.04 -11.73 -17.74
N PRO A 42 3.02 -12.38 -18.37
CA PRO A 42 1.56 -12.11 -18.50
C PRO A 42 0.72 -13.08 -17.60
N ILE A 43 -0.63 -13.07 -17.44
CA ILE A 43 -1.79 -12.32 -18.00
C ILE A 43 -3.02 -12.38 -17.03
N VAL A 44 -3.96 -11.41 -17.09
CA VAL A 44 -5.12 -11.23 -16.17
C VAL A 44 -4.83 -11.51 -14.68
N SER A 45 -3.92 -10.72 -14.11
CA SER A 45 -3.66 -10.71 -12.66
C SER A 45 -3.65 -9.27 -12.14
N THR A 46 -4.23 -9.05 -10.96
CA THR A 46 -3.83 -7.96 -10.06
C THR A 46 -2.40 -8.24 -9.62
N MET A 47 -1.45 -7.45 -10.07
CA MET A 47 -0.05 -7.60 -9.68
C MET A 47 0.29 -6.69 -8.51
N LEU A 48 1.36 -7.04 -7.81
CA LEU A 48 2.12 -6.09 -7.01
C LEU A 48 3.41 -5.78 -7.75
N VAL A 49 3.71 -4.49 -7.88
CA VAL A 49 4.98 -3.97 -8.42
C VAL A 49 5.88 -3.62 -7.24
N VAL A 50 7.16 -3.95 -7.35
CA VAL A 50 8.21 -3.63 -6.37
C VAL A 50 8.99 -2.43 -6.90
N GLN A 51 8.80 -1.24 -6.31
CA GLN A 51 9.53 -0.03 -6.69
C GLN A 51 10.68 0.24 -5.69
N PRO A 52 11.95 0.25 -6.12
CA PRO A 52 13.07 0.52 -5.22
C PRO A 52 13.14 2.00 -4.88
N ILE A 53 13.17 2.32 -3.58
CA ILE A 53 13.47 3.66 -3.06
C ILE A 53 14.90 3.63 -2.51
N VAL A 54 15.71 4.57 -3.00
CA VAL A 54 17.14 4.67 -2.69
C VAL A 54 17.39 5.98 -1.94
N SER A 55 17.88 5.90 -0.70
CA SER A 55 18.34 7.09 0.02
C SER A 55 19.45 7.81 -0.76
N THR A 56 19.49 9.14 -0.72
CA THR A 56 20.59 9.98 -1.27
C THR A 56 21.97 9.64 -0.69
N THR A 57 22.01 8.95 0.46
CA THR A 57 23.24 8.43 1.09
C THR A 57 23.60 6.99 0.70
N GLY A 58 22.77 6.33 -0.11
CA GLY A 58 22.95 4.94 -0.57
C GLY A 58 22.71 3.85 0.48
N LEU A 59 22.55 4.20 1.76
CA LEU A 59 22.60 3.25 2.89
C LEU A 59 21.30 2.48 3.17
N THR A 60 20.16 2.90 2.63
CA THR A 60 18.88 2.20 2.80
C THR A 60 18.20 2.03 1.46
N ARG A 61 18.00 0.77 1.06
CA ARG A 61 17.09 0.36 -0.01
C ARG A 61 15.86 -0.29 0.61
N TYR A 62 14.71 0.33 0.39
CA TYR A 62 13.42 -0.29 0.67
C TYR A 62 12.60 -0.35 -0.62
N HIS A 63 11.61 -1.23 -0.62
CA HIS A 63 10.85 -1.60 -1.80
C HIS A 63 9.37 -1.32 -1.57
N GLU A 64 8.83 -0.32 -2.26
CA GLU A 64 7.42 -0.01 -2.16
C GLU A 64 6.58 -1.03 -2.95
N ILE A 65 5.54 -1.53 -2.31
CA ILE A 65 4.60 -2.50 -2.85
C ILE A 65 3.38 -1.77 -3.40
N LEU A 66 3.26 -1.77 -4.72
CA LEU A 66 2.26 -1.01 -5.45
C LEU A 66 1.30 -1.92 -6.22
N ILE A 67 -0.01 -1.81 -5.95
CA ILE A 67 -1.02 -2.55 -6.71
C ILE A 67 -1.16 -2.00 -8.14
N ARG A 68 -1.30 -2.91 -9.12
CA ARG A 68 -1.72 -2.61 -10.50
C ARG A 68 -2.62 -3.75 -11.01
N ILE A 69 -3.51 -3.50 -11.95
CA ILE A 69 -4.23 -4.57 -12.69
C ILE A 69 -3.62 -4.69 -14.08
N LYS A 70 -3.24 -5.91 -14.49
CA LYS A 70 -2.87 -6.17 -15.89
C LYS A 70 -4.09 -6.49 -16.74
N MET A 71 -4.31 -5.68 -17.77
CA MET A 71 -5.28 -5.96 -18.82
C MET A 71 -4.74 -7.01 -19.82
N VAL A 72 -5.65 -7.63 -20.57
CA VAL A 72 -5.34 -8.67 -21.58
C VAL A 72 -4.44 -8.11 -22.70
N ASP A 73 -4.67 -6.86 -23.09
CA ASP A 73 -3.91 -6.12 -24.11
C ASP A 73 -2.53 -5.62 -23.63
N GLY A 74 -2.17 -5.90 -22.38
CA GLY A 74 -0.90 -5.45 -21.81
C GLY A 74 -0.98 -4.17 -20.96
N LYS A 75 -2.08 -3.40 -21.05
CA LYS A 75 -2.23 -2.14 -20.31
C LYS A 75 -2.27 -2.35 -18.79
N LEU A 76 -1.89 -1.32 -18.05
CA LEU A 76 -1.92 -1.29 -16.59
C LEU A 76 -3.00 -0.33 -16.10
N ILE A 77 -3.81 -0.78 -15.15
CA ILE A 77 -4.67 0.11 -14.35
C ILE A 77 -3.93 0.47 -13.06
N PHE A 78 -4.00 1.74 -12.66
CA PHE A 78 -3.25 2.34 -11.55
C PHE A 78 -4.12 2.51 -10.29
N PRO A 79 -3.52 2.67 -9.09
CA PRO A 79 -4.23 2.79 -7.81
C PRO A 79 -5.34 3.83 -7.83
N ASP A 80 -5.11 4.99 -8.45
CA ASP A 80 -6.07 6.10 -8.55
C ASP A 80 -7.38 5.70 -9.23
N THR A 81 -7.37 4.65 -10.06
CA THR A 81 -8.58 4.06 -10.68
C THR A 81 -9.07 2.81 -9.92
N ILE A 82 -8.18 2.09 -9.24
CA ILE A 82 -8.49 0.84 -8.51
C ILE A 82 -9.12 1.12 -7.15
N LEU A 83 -8.51 2.00 -6.35
CA LEU A 83 -8.86 2.27 -4.96
C LEU A 83 -10.25 2.89 -4.78
N PRO A 84 -10.74 3.82 -5.64
CA PRO A 84 -12.12 4.31 -5.54
C PRO A 84 -13.13 3.17 -5.74
N VAL A 85 -12.92 2.31 -6.74
CA VAL A 85 -13.81 1.16 -7.01
C VAL A 85 -13.75 0.13 -5.88
N ALA A 86 -12.57 -0.10 -5.31
CA ALA A 86 -12.40 -0.98 -4.16
C ALA A 86 -13.11 -0.42 -2.91
N ARG A 87 -13.09 0.90 -2.70
CA ARG A 87 -13.78 1.60 -1.61
C ARG A 87 -15.29 1.52 -1.75
N GLU A 88 -15.83 1.90 -2.90
CA GLU A 88 -17.26 1.81 -3.24
C GLU A 88 -17.80 0.37 -3.09
N ALA A 89 -16.97 -0.63 -3.40
CA ALA A 89 -17.32 -2.04 -3.26
C ALA A 89 -17.09 -2.63 -1.85
N GLY A 90 -16.57 -1.86 -0.88
CA GLY A 90 -16.23 -2.34 0.47
C GLY A 90 -15.07 -3.34 0.54
N LEU A 91 -14.21 -3.38 -0.49
CA LEU A 91 -13.17 -4.39 -0.68
C LEU A 91 -11.81 -4.02 -0.09
N LEU A 92 -11.58 -2.76 0.31
CA LEU A 92 -10.27 -2.29 0.81
C LEU A 92 -9.70 -3.16 1.96
N PRO A 93 -10.47 -3.57 3.00
CA PRO A 93 -9.96 -4.45 4.06
C PRO A 93 -9.45 -5.80 3.57
N ALA A 94 -10.17 -6.42 2.63
CA ALA A 94 -9.77 -7.70 2.05
C ALA A 94 -8.59 -7.51 1.08
N LEU A 95 -8.52 -6.36 0.40
CA LEU A 95 -7.45 -6.00 -0.51
C LEU A 95 -6.12 -5.87 0.26
N ASP A 96 -6.07 -5.03 1.30
CA ASP A 96 -4.84 -4.76 2.07
C ASP A 96 -4.31 -6.04 2.74
N ILE A 97 -5.17 -6.82 3.39
CA ILE A 97 -4.79 -8.13 3.96
C ILE A 97 -4.22 -9.06 2.88
N THR A 98 -4.78 -9.05 1.67
CA THR A 98 -4.23 -9.83 0.56
C THR A 98 -2.88 -9.25 0.12
N VAL A 99 -2.72 -7.94 -0.07
CA VAL A 99 -1.42 -7.32 -0.42
C VAL A 99 -0.33 -7.71 0.59
N ILE A 100 -0.64 -7.69 1.89
CA ILE A 100 0.26 -8.11 2.97
C ILE A 100 0.64 -9.60 2.83
N GLU A 101 -0.33 -10.50 2.66
CA GLU A 101 -0.06 -11.95 2.50
C GLU A 101 0.83 -12.24 1.27
N GLN A 102 0.57 -11.59 0.15
CA GLN A 102 1.31 -11.81 -1.10
C GLN A 102 2.74 -11.26 -1.00
N THR A 103 2.91 -10.10 -0.36
CA THR A 103 4.21 -9.52 -0.03
C THR A 103 5.00 -10.45 0.89
N PHE A 104 4.40 -10.94 1.97
CA PHE A 104 5.08 -11.82 2.91
C PHE A 104 5.49 -13.15 2.26
N ARG A 105 4.64 -13.72 1.40
CA ARG A 105 4.98 -14.90 0.58
C ARG A 105 6.19 -14.66 -0.34
N PHE A 106 6.30 -13.47 -0.93
CA PHE A 106 7.44 -13.08 -1.78
C PHE A 106 8.73 -12.85 -0.98
N ILE A 107 8.64 -12.22 0.19
CA ILE A 107 9.79 -12.04 1.08
C ILE A 107 10.31 -13.40 1.55
N GLN A 108 9.39 -14.33 1.89
CA GLN A 108 9.75 -15.69 2.26
C GLN A 108 10.48 -16.43 1.13
N SER A 109 9.97 -16.37 -0.11
CA SER A 109 10.61 -17.06 -1.26
C SER A 109 11.99 -16.49 -1.64
N ARG A 110 12.30 -15.25 -1.23
CA ARG A 110 13.60 -14.58 -1.46
C ARG A 110 14.46 -14.42 -0.20
N GLN A 111 14.07 -15.00 0.93
CA GLN A 111 14.69 -14.75 2.24
C GLN A 111 16.21 -15.03 2.28
N LYS A 112 16.70 -15.99 1.49
CA LYS A 112 18.12 -16.35 1.41
C LYS A 112 18.95 -15.44 0.51
N SER A 113 18.38 -14.88 -0.55
CA SER A 113 19.11 -14.05 -1.52
C SER A 113 19.13 -12.57 -1.14
N ASP A 114 18.16 -12.13 -0.34
CA ASP A 114 18.07 -10.75 0.11
C ASP A 114 17.52 -10.68 1.55
N PRO A 115 18.37 -10.87 2.57
CA PRO A 115 17.95 -10.85 3.98
C PRO A 115 17.77 -9.44 4.54
N ASN A 116 18.33 -8.42 3.87
CA ASN A 116 18.41 -7.03 4.38
C ASN A 116 17.39 -6.08 3.73
N SER A 117 16.68 -6.48 2.68
CA SER A 117 15.62 -5.65 2.13
C SER A 117 14.45 -5.45 3.09
N HIS A 118 13.99 -4.20 3.06
CA HIS A 118 12.77 -3.74 3.70
C HIS A 118 11.72 -3.51 2.60
N PHE A 119 10.46 -3.71 2.93
CA PHE A 119 9.33 -3.57 2.01
C PHE A 119 8.29 -2.67 2.64
N SER A 120 7.75 -1.74 1.87
CA SER A 120 6.73 -0.82 2.35
C SER A 120 5.37 -1.12 1.71
N ILE A 121 4.32 -1.10 2.54
CA ILE A 121 2.98 -1.54 2.17
C ILE A 121 1.99 -0.44 2.59
N ASN A 122 1.28 0.11 1.62
CA ASN A 122 0.18 1.05 1.83
C ASN A 122 -0.97 0.38 2.57
N LEU A 123 -1.52 1.05 3.58
CA LEU A 123 -2.69 0.64 4.36
C LEU A 123 -3.79 1.70 4.27
N THR A 124 -5.04 1.26 4.16
CA THR A 124 -6.21 2.14 4.16
C THR A 124 -6.82 2.29 5.56
N PRO A 125 -7.47 3.43 5.86
CA PRO A 125 -8.20 3.61 7.12
C PRO A 125 -9.34 2.58 7.26
N ASP A 126 -9.97 2.16 6.16
CA ASP A 126 -10.98 1.10 6.14
C ASP A 126 -10.48 -0.22 6.76
N SER A 127 -9.23 -0.58 6.49
CA SER A 127 -8.54 -1.77 7.05
C SER A 127 -8.15 -1.56 8.51
N LEU A 128 -7.55 -0.42 8.81
CA LEU A 128 -7.06 -0.07 10.16
C LEU A 128 -8.22 0.07 11.17
N ASN A 129 -9.45 0.30 10.71
CA ASN A 129 -10.65 0.28 11.54
C ASN A 129 -11.35 -1.09 11.66
N LYS A 130 -10.76 -2.17 11.16
CA LYS A 130 -11.24 -3.54 11.43
C LYS A 130 -10.64 -4.11 12.71
N ILE A 131 -11.51 -4.63 13.58
CA ILE A 131 -11.14 -5.21 14.88
C ILE A 131 -10.19 -6.41 14.76
N ASP A 132 -10.28 -7.17 13.66
CA ASP A 132 -9.47 -8.35 13.38
C ASP A 132 -8.19 -8.04 12.57
N PHE A 133 -7.95 -6.78 12.18
CA PHE A 133 -6.82 -6.41 11.32
C PHE A 133 -5.46 -6.80 11.92
N LEU A 134 -5.21 -6.43 13.18
CA LEU A 134 -3.95 -6.76 13.87
C LEU A 134 -3.75 -8.27 13.99
N ASP A 135 -4.80 -9.02 14.34
CA ASP A 135 -4.70 -10.48 14.48
C ASP A 135 -4.44 -11.18 13.15
N ASN A 136 -5.05 -10.70 12.06
CA ASN A 136 -4.77 -11.15 10.70
C ASN A 136 -3.30 -10.86 10.33
N VAL A 137 -2.81 -9.63 10.52
CA VAL A 137 -1.44 -9.22 10.17
C VAL A 137 -0.40 -9.98 11.01
N PHE A 138 -0.59 -10.12 12.32
CA PHE A 138 0.32 -10.91 13.17
C PHE A 138 0.27 -12.41 12.86
N THR A 139 -0.87 -12.93 12.42
CA THR A 139 -0.98 -14.31 11.92
C THR A 139 -0.20 -14.49 10.62
N LEU A 140 -0.25 -13.52 9.70
CA LEU A 140 0.58 -13.54 8.49
C LEU A 140 2.08 -13.46 8.80
N PHE A 141 2.50 -12.59 9.73
CA PHE A 141 3.91 -12.49 10.17
C PHE A 141 4.43 -13.85 10.66
N ARG A 142 3.67 -14.54 11.51
CA ARG A 142 3.99 -15.89 12.00
C ARG A 142 4.00 -16.92 10.87
N LYS A 143 2.93 -16.97 10.06
CA LYS A 143 2.74 -17.94 8.96
C LYS A 143 3.88 -17.93 7.94
N TYR A 144 4.39 -16.74 7.61
CA TYR A 144 5.46 -16.58 6.61
C TYR A 144 6.86 -16.42 7.23
N SER A 145 7.00 -16.48 8.56
CA SER A 145 8.25 -16.27 9.29
C SER A 145 8.95 -14.94 8.94
N ILE A 146 8.16 -13.88 8.77
CA ILE A 146 8.66 -12.54 8.44
C ILE A 146 8.94 -11.76 9.73
N ALA A 147 10.16 -11.23 9.86
CA ALA A 147 10.49 -10.33 10.96
C ALA A 147 9.84 -8.95 10.74
N PRO A 148 9.03 -8.41 11.69
CA PRO A 148 8.32 -7.14 11.53
C PRO A 148 9.20 -5.97 11.09
N LYS A 149 10.45 -5.90 11.56
CA LYS A 149 11.45 -4.91 11.15
C LYS A 149 11.72 -4.80 9.66
N ARG A 150 11.37 -5.81 8.85
CA ARG A 150 11.47 -5.78 7.39
C ARG A 150 10.30 -5.05 6.72
N ILE A 151 9.24 -4.73 7.46
CA ILE A 151 8.03 -4.11 6.94
C ILE A 151 7.92 -2.67 7.44
N ILE A 152 7.65 -1.79 6.48
CA ILE A 152 7.22 -0.42 6.70
C ILE A 152 5.73 -0.40 6.33
N PHE A 153 4.87 0.10 7.21
CA PHE A 153 3.47 0.35 6.86
C PHE A 153 3.29 1.82 6.54
N GLU A 154 2.69 2.11 5.38
CA GLU A 154 2.52 3.46 4.86
C GLU A 154 1.04 3.87 4.94
N VAL A 155 0.79 5.11 5.32
CA VAL A 155 -0.55 5.65 5.55
C VAL A 155 -0.56 7.14 5.16
N ILE A 156 -1.61 7.57 4.45
CA ILE A 156 -1.77 8.97 4.02
C ILE A 156 -2.09 9.85 5.23
N GLU A 157 -1.49 11.04 5.34
CA GLU A 157 -1.69 11.94 6.48
C GLU A 157 -3.19 12.23 6.75
N SER A 158 -3.97 12.50 5.71
CA SER A 158 -5.41 12.81 5.81
C SER A 158 -6.25 11.73 6.49
N ASP A 159 -5.84 10.47 6.35
CA ASP A 159 -6.63 9.29 6.71
C ASP A 159 -6.45 8.90 8.18
N ILE A 160 -5.46 9.49 8.85
CA ILE A 160 -5.08 9.23 10.25
C ILE A 160 -5.59 10.34 11.18
N ILE A 161 -5.75 11.56 10.65
CA ILE A 161 -6.14 12.75 11.43
C ILE A 161 -7.43 12.47 12.20
N ASP A 162 -7.36 12.74 13.51
CA ASP A 162 -8.46 12.61 14.47
C ASP A 162 -9.06 11.19 14.59
N ASN A 163 -8.37 10.15 14.10
CA ASN A 163 -8.73 8.73 14.28
C ASN A 163 -7.83 8.02 15.32
N ALA A 164 -8.33 7.93 16.55
CA ALA A 164 -7.63 7.30 17.68
C ALA A 164 -7.36 5.79 17.46
N ASN A 165 -8.34 5.06 16.89
CA ASN A 165 -8.22 3.62 16.67
C ASN A 165 -7.14 3.30 15.63
N VAL A 166 -7.07 4.06 14.53
CA VAL A 166 -5.99 3.97 13.54
C VAL A 166 -4.63 4.19 14.22
N THR A 167 -4.52 5.22 15.08
CA THR A 167 -3.29 5.54 15.80
C THR A 167 -2.82 4.39 16.70
N ASP A 168 -3.73 3.73 17.43
CA ASP A 168 -3.39 2.60 18.28
C ASP A 168 -3.00 1.34 17.49
N VAL A 169 -3.63 1.09 16.34
CA VAL A 169 -3.22 0.01 15.42
C VAL A 169 -1.82 0.24 14.87
N LEU A 170 -1.49 1.46 14.41
CA LEU A 170 -0.15 1.82 13.95
C LEU A 170 0.88 1.68 15.08
N ARG A 171 0.55 2.12 16.30
CA ARG A 171 1.40 1.96 17.49
C ARG A 171 1.64 0.48 17.84
N ALA A 172 0.65 -0.39 17.67
CA ALA A 172 0.79 -1.84 17.89
C ALA A 172 1.71 -2.51 16.85
N LEU A 173 1.56 -2.16 15.56
CA LEU A 173 2.46 -2.63 14.49
C LEU A 173 3.91 -2.16 14.73
N ARG A 174 4.07 -0.89 15.15
CA ARG A 174 5.37 -0.32 15.50
C ARG A 174 6.01 -1.01 16.71
N LYS A 175 5.23 -1.29 17.76
CA LYS A 175 5.67 -2.03 18.95
C LYS A 175 6.10 -3.47 18.64
N ALA A 176 5.50 -4.10 17.62
CA ALA A 176 5.96 -5.41 17.11
C ALA A 176 7.29 -5.34 16.34
N GLY A 177 7.75 -4.13 15.98
CA GLY A 177 9.05 -3.86 15.37
C GLY A 177 8.98 -3.41 13.91
N SER A 178 7.81 -3.28 13.30
CA SER A 178 7.65 -2.62 12.00
C SER A 178 7.92 -1.12 12.11
N LYS A 179 8.19 -0.47 10.98
CA LYS A 179 8.23 1.00 10.90
C LYS A 179 6.91 1.56 10.37
N ILE A 180 6.58 2.79 10.75
CA ILE A 180 5.44 3.54 10.18
C ILE A 180 5.96 4.69 9.32
N ALA A 181 5.43 4.84 8.11
CA ALA A 181 5.64 5.98 7.23
C ALA A 181 4.34 6.76 7.03
N ILE A 182 4.42 8.09 7.05
CA ILE A 182 3.32 8.98 6.67
C ILE A 182 3.55 9.46 5.24
N ASP A 183 2.55 9.33 4.38
CA ASP A 183 2.58 9.78 2.98
C ASP A 183 1.73 11.03 2.74
N ASP A 184 1.99 11.74 1.64
CA ASP A 184 1.43 13.07 1.29
C ASP A 184 1.58 14.13 2.41
N PHE A 185 2.67 14.05 3.20
CA PHE A 185 2.84 14.89 4.39
C PHE A 185 2.93 16.39 4.06
N GLY A 186 2.10 17.19 4.75
CA GLY A 186 2.08 18.65 4.62
C GLY A 186 1.25 19.18 3.46
N SER A 187 0.49 18.32 2.78
CA SER A 187 -0.53 18.70 1.79
C SER A 187 -1.79 19.34 2.41
N GLY A 188 -2.00 19.15 3.72
CA GLY A 188 -3.14 19.67 4.49
C GLY A 188 -2.75 20.71 5.56
N ALA A 189 -3.69 21.00 6.46
CA ALA A 189 -3.50 21.88 7.61
C ALA A 189 -2.72 21.16 8.76
N SER A 190 -1.49 20.78 8.45
CA SER A 190 -0.65 19.89 9.26
C SER A 190 0.26 20.69 10.19
N SER A 191 0.13 20.50 11.49
CA SER A 191 0.99 21.13 12.50
C SER A 191 2.05 20.15 13.01
N TYR A 192 3.27 20.65 13.23
CA TYR A 192 4.39 19.87 13.80
C TYR A 192 4.05 19.19 15.15
N SER A 193 3.05 19.70 15.88
CA SER A 193 2.54 19.06 17.10
C SER A 193 1.79 17.75 16.85
N ARG A 194 1.15 17.57 15.68
CA ARG A 194 0.43 16.32 15.32
C ARG A 194 1.38 15.18 14.99
N LEU A 195 2.53 15.46 14.37
CA LEU A 195 3.58 14.47 14.12
C LEU A 195 4.07 13.77 15.39
N ARG A 196 4.19 14.52 16.51
CA ARG A 196 4.57 13.95 17.82
C ARG A 196 3.55 12.97 18.39
N THR A 197 2.30 12.99 17.92
CA THR A 197 1.24 12.08 18.42
C THR A 197 1.23 10.74 17.67
N LEU A 198 1.72 10.73 16.42
CA LEU A 198 1.72 9.57 15.53
C LEU A 198 2.96 8.68 15.66
N ASP A 199 4.04 9.16 16.29
CA ASP A 199 5.31 8.42 16.49
C ASP A 199 5.88 7.78 15.20
N ALA A 200 5.67 8.44 14.06
CA ALA A 200 6.11 7.93 12.75
C ALA A 200 7.64 7.86 12.63
N ASP A 201 8.14 6.82 11.97
CA ASP A 201 9.58 6.60 11.77
C ASP A 201 10.09 7.20 10.45
N ILE A 202 9.19 7.48 9.50
CA ILE A 202 9.47 7.99 8.14
C ILE A 202 8.37 9.00 7.76
N LEU A 203 8.75 10.06 7.04
CA LEU A 203 7.83 10.98 6.35
C LEU A 203 8.17 10.96 4.86
N LYS A 204 7.13 10.98 4.00
CA LYS A 204 7.21 11.05 2.54
C LYS A 204 6.48 12.31 2.03
N ASN A 205 6.95 12.81 0.89
CA ASN A 205 6.60 14.06 0.23
C ASN A 205 6.72 13.91 -1.30
#